data_AF-A0A1B5KYC4-F1
#
_entry.id   AF-A0A1B5KYC4-F1
#
_cell.length_a   1.000
_cell.length_b   1.000
_cell.length_c   1.000
_cell.angle_alpha   90.00
_cell.angle_beta   90.00
_cell.angle_gamma   90.00
#
_symmetry.space_group_name_H-M   'P 1'
#
loop_
_entity.id
_entity.type
_entity.pdbx_description
1 polymer ?
#
loop_
_entity_poly.entity_id
_entity_poly.type
_entity_poly.pdbx_seq_one_letter_code
_entity_poly.pdbx_strand_id
1 'polypeptide(L)'
;MNSQLVDIIRAILDTQQAQAPTDASPTREATVAAGTVQYNARVKRSVHRLGDPYNKMYLLRSGRAASRAASRAAASPLAAASSKIRAPGIAPCRAPLSTTRALASPPARDRTREIVTQTINSIGSKREGQQYLKLFTSVSSQKFAVIKLGGAILTDYMDEVCRSLLFLYELGLYPVIVHGAGPQLNRLLEEAGVEPQFEEGIRVTDAKTLGIARRLFLEENMRLVDRLDELGVATRSLAGVFTADYLNKDKWQYVGKITKVNKAAIEKSIEAGYIPVLTSMAESEDGRLLNVNADVAAAELARALEPLKVVYLSEKGGLFDGDGGKISHINLDAEFENLMSQPWCRYGTRLKIKEIKELLDTLPRSSSVAIIHPSDLQKELFTDSGAGTLIRRGDKIQKVASVAEFEDLGALKATLIRDREGLDAEATVDRYVDYLNENPFTAYYDDAMQCLAIVMPPSKDRRMATLATLTITKSGWLTNVAENVFADIKKDYPQLAWTVSESDENLTWFFEKADGSFSKNGSVLFYYGCDFKDAAFTPVYDEFIHHGRAMLGDSNLESRLRRAAMAASESLRRTHAAQQARGYATLSRAARGVGPR
;
A
#
# COMPACT_ATOMS: atom_id res chain seq x y z
N MET A 1 -16.99 19.50 -4.49
CA MET A 1 -15.66 19.34 -3.87
C MET A 1 -14.78 18.39 -4.67
N ASN A 2 -15.16 17.13 -4.90
CA ASN A 2 -14.27 16.12 -5.52
C ASN A 2 -13.53 16.55 -6.80
N SER A 3 -14.18 17.20 -7.78
CA SER A 3 -13.47 17.65 -9.00
C SER A 3 -12.34 18.64 -8.68
N GLN A 4 -12.64 19.69 -7.91
CA GLN A 4 -11.63 20.71 -7.54
C GLN A 4 -10.47 20.11 -6.75
N LEU A 5 -10.70 19.14 -5.86
CA LEU A 5 -9.60 18.49 -5.13
C LEU A 5 -8.72 17.64 -6.06
N VAL A 6 -9.35 16.87 -6.96
CA VAL A 6 -8.66 16.07 -7.99
C VAL A 6 -7.85 16.96 -8.93
N ASP A 7 -8.41 18.09 -9.36
CA ASP A 7 -7.75 19.03 -10.27
C ASP A 7 -6.59 19.78 -9.57
N ILE A 8 -6.73 20.11 -8.28
CA ILE A 8 -5.62 20.65 -7.47
C ILE A 8 -4.49 19.62 -7.31
N ILE A 9 -4.81 18.37 -6.98
CA ILE A 9 -3.79 17.31 -6.82
C ILE A 9 -3.08 17.03 -8.15
N ARG A 10 -3.80 16.98 -9.28
CA ARG A 10 -3.21 16.90 -10.62
C ARG A 10 -2.25 18.06 -10.87
N ALA A 11 -2.71 19.30 -10.71
CA ALA A 11 -1.88 20.48 -10.95
C ALA A 11 -0.59 20.48 -10.11
N ILE A 12 -0.65 19.99 -8.86
CA ILE A 12 0.52 19.89 -7.96
C ILE A 12 1.48 18.77 -8.38
N LEU A 13 0.98 17.61 -8.80
CA LEU A 13 1.81 16.54 -9.37
C LEU A 13 2.50 16.98 -10.66
N ASP A 14 1.81 17.77 -11.49
CA ASP A 14 2.37 18.38 -12.70
C ASP A 14 3.42 19.46 -12.35
N THR A 15 3.25 20.22 -11.26
CA THR A 15 4.26 21.23 -10.86
C THR A 15 5.53 20.60 -10.27
N GLN A 16 5.44 19.49 -9.55
CA GLN A 16 6.65 18.78 -9.07
C GLN A 16 7.49 18.24 -10.24
N GLN A 17 6.87 17.94 -11.39
CA GLN A 17 7.58 17.53 -12.61
C GLN A 17 8.42 18.68 -13.22
N ALA A 18 8.11 19.94 -12.90
CA ALA A 18 8.88 21.11 -13.32
C ALA A 18 10.02 21.50 -12.34
N GLN A 19 10.18 20.79 -11.21
CA GLN A 19 11.18 21.05 -10.18
C GLN A 19 12.21 19.91 -10.02
N ALA A 20 12.51 19.18 -11.10
CA ALA A 20 13.77 18.46 -11.19
C ALA A 20 14.95 19.46 -11.10
N PRO A 21 16.04 19.16 -10.39
CA PRO A 21 17.06 20.16 -10.05
C PRO A 21 17.90 20.58 -11.27
N THR A 22 17.50 21.67 -11.92
CA THR A 22 18.35 22.45 -12.84
C THR A 22 19.31 23.33 -12.03
N ASP A 23 20.14 22.72 -11.18
CA ASP A 23 21.13 23.45 -10.39
C ASP A 23 22.42 23.67 -11.20
N ALA A 24 22.33 24.59 -12.15
CA ALA A 24 23.43 25.02 -13.02
C ALA A 24 23.83 26.47 -12.70
N SER A 25 24.47 26.66 -11.54
CA SER A 25 25.09 27.94 -11.15
C SER A 25 26.56 28.00 -11.58
N PRO A 26 27.07 29.12 -12.14
CA PRO A 26 28.33 29.13 -12.88
C PRO A 26 29.57 29.34 -11.99
N THR A 27 30.55 28.45 -12.08
CA THR A 27 31.87 28.61 -11.44
C THR A 27 33.03 28.43 -12.43
N ARG A 28 33.65 29.58 -12.74
CA ARG A 28 34.98 29.85 -13.33
C ARG A 28 35.71 28.69 -14.05
N GLU A 29 35.94 28.92 -15.34
CA GLU A 29 36.83 28.14 -16.19
C GLU A 29 38.26 28.06 -15.63
N ALA A 30 38.82 26.85 -15.65
CA ALA A 30 40.26 26.60 -15.61
C ALA A 30 40.59 25.52 -16.66
N THR A 31 41.29 25.92 -17.71
CA THR A 31 41.47 25.11 -18.91
C THR A 31 42.50 23.98 -18.73
N VAL A 32 42.04 22.74 -18.57
CA VAL A 32 42.82 21.53 -18.89
C VAL A 32 41.89 20.49 -19.51
N ALA A 33 42.30 19.86 -20.62
CA ALA A 33 41.45 18.97 -21.40
C ALA A 33 41.45 17.52 -20.88
N ALA A 34 40.33 17.07 -20.30
CA ALA A 34 39.84 15.68 -20.28
C ALA A 34 38.42 15.64 -19.68
N GLY A 35 37.61 14.65 -20.06
CA GLY A 35 36.16 14.59 -19.81
C GLY A 35 35.67 14.85 -18.38
N THR A 36 34.54 15.58 -18.29
CA THR A 36 33.85 15.93 -17.05
C THR A 36 33.32 14.70 -16.31
N VAL A 37 33.78 14.49 -15.08
CA VAL A 37 33.28 13.45 -14.18
C VAL A 37 32.33 14.08 -13.16
N GLN A 38 31.05 13.68 -13.16
CA GLN A 38 30.15 13.91 -12.02
C GLN A 38 30.13 12.67 -11.13
N TYR A 39 30.45 12.84 -9.84
CA TYR A 39 30.62 11.75 -8.89
C TYR A 39 29.65 11.89 -7.70
N ASN A 40 28.54 11.15 -7.74
CA ASN A 40 27.53 11.13 -6.66
C ASN A 40 27.74 9.92 -5.74
N ALA A 41 28.81 9.95 -4.93
CA ALA A 41 29.02 8.93 -3.90
C ALA A 41 28.17 9.20 -2.65
N ARG A 42 27.12 8.39 -2.44
CA ARG A 42 26.28 8.43 -1.23
C ARG A 42 26.97 7.72 -0.06
N VAL A 43 27.90 8.42 0.62
CA VAL A 43 28.57 7.89 1.81
C VAL A 43 27.56 7.66 2.94
N LYS A 44 27.19 6.39 3.18
CA LYS A 44 26.48 5.98 4.40
C LYS A 44 27.41 6.21 5.60
N ARG A 45 27.17 7.29 6.36
CA ARG A 45 27.87 7.53 7.63
C ARG A 45 27.37 6.56 8.71
N SER A 46 28.09 5.45 8.88
CA SER A 46 27.98 4.59 10.07
C SER A 46 28.44 5.35 11.30
N VAL A 47 27.53 5.64 12.23
CA VAL A 47 27.88 6.25 13.53
C VAL A 47 28.28 5.15 14.51
N HIS A 48 29.53 4.69 14.43
CA HIS A 48 30.15 3.97 15.55
C HIS A 48 30.55 4.98 16.63
N ARG A 49 29.89 4.93 17.78
CA ARG A 49 30.48 5.45 19.02
C ARG A 49 31.39 4.38 19.59
N LEU A 50 32.70 4.65 19.54
CA LEU A 50 33.67 3.96 20.37
C LEU A 50 33.32 4.24 21.84
N GLY A 51 33.22 3.18 22.64
CA GLY A 51 33.33 3.27 24.09
C GLY A 51 34.74 2.88 24.50
N ASP A 52 35.20 3.43 25.62
CA ASP A 52 36.33 2.93 26.40
C ASP A 52 36.06 3.29 27.89
N PRO A 53 36.62 2.57 28.89
CA PRO A 53 35.93 2.33 30.15
C PRO A 53 36.59 3.08 31.32
N TYR A 54 36.03 2.97 32.53
CA TYR A 54 36.78 2.62 33.75
C TYR A 54 35.83 2.61 34.98
N ASN A 55 35.37 1.40 35.32
CA ASN A 55 35.49 0.81 36.66
C ASN A 55 35.27 1.70 37.92
N LYS A 56 34.19 1.44 38.68
CA LYS A 56 34.30 0.88 40.05
C LYS A 56 32.96 0.51 40.70
N MET A 57 32.91 -0.72 41.24
CA MET A 57 31.97 -1.11 42.30
C MET A 57 32.29 -0.36 43.60
N TYR A 58 31.28 -0.16 44.46
CA TYR A 58 31.31 -0.64 45.85
C TYR A 58 29.89 -0.76 46.42
N LEU A 59 29.65 -1.81 47.22
CA LEU A 59 28.43 -1.96 48.03
C LEU A 59 28.46 -1.01 49.23
N LEU A 60 27.29 -0.72 49.83
CA LEU A 60 27.06 -1.04 51.26
C LEU A 60 25.56 -0.99 51.66
N ARG A 61 25.28 -1.49 52.88
CA ARG A 61 23.97 -1.97 53.37
C ARG A 61 23.22 -0.97 54.27
N SER A 62 21.97 -1.36 54.62
CA SER A 62 21.17 -1.01 55.80
C SER A 62 20.35 0.29 55.75
N GLY A 63 19.19 0.42 56.41
CA GLY A 63 18.37 -0.58 57.14
C GLY A 63 17.33 0.06 58.09
N ARG A 64 16.32 -0.71 58.55
CA ARG A 64 15.24 -0.39 59.53
C ARG A 64 14.16 0.63 59.05
N ALA A 65 12.87 0.30 58.91
CA ALA A 65 11.87 -0.29 59.82
C ALA A 65 11.18 0.70 60.82
N ALA A 66 9.84 0.60 60.88
CA ALA A 66 8.89 1.20 61.84
C ALA A 66 8.61 2.72 61.68
N SER A 67 7.44 3.27 62.06
CA SER A 67 6.31 2.72 62.85
C SER A 67 4.93 3.32 62.49
N ARG A 68 3.86 2.74 63.07
CA ARG A 68 2.44 3.09 62.90
C ARG A 68 2.05 4.44 63.52
N ALA A 69 0.98 5.04 63.01
CA ALA A 69 -0.02 5.75 63.81
C ALA A 69 -1.43 5.51 63.23
N ALA A 70 -2.46 5.48 64.06
CA ALA A 70 -3.84 5.20 63.67
C ALA A 70 -4.82 6.14 64.39
N SER A 71 -6.00 6.37 63.80
CA SER A 71 -7.14 6.98 64.48
C SER A 71 -8.47 6.39 63.98
N ARG A 72 -9.31 5.99 64.93
CA ARG A 72 -10.76 5.76 64.80
C ARG A 72 -11.47 7.15 64.95
N ALA A 73 -12.77 7.39 64.77
CA ALA A 73 -13.99 6.60 64.54
C ALA A 73 -14.93 7.46 63.61
N ALA A 74 -16.25 7.28 63.41
CA ALA A 74 -17.29 6.41 63.96
C ALA A 74 -18.38 6.13 62.86
N ALA A 75 -19.63 5.82 63.23
CA ALA A 75 -20.72 5.56 62.27
C ALA A 75 -22.14 5.90 62.80
N SER A 76 -23.09 6.03 61.85
CA SER A 76 -24.55 5.83 61.98
C SER A 76 -25.42 6.89 62.70
N PRO A 77 -26.77 6.91 62.54
CA PRO A 77 -27.64 6.10 61.65
C PRO A 77 -28.66 6.90 60.77
N LEU A 78 -29.51 6.17 60.05
CA LEU A 78 -30.64 6.66 59.23
C LEU A 78 -31.81 7.25 60.03
N ALA A 79 -32.67 8.02 59.35
CA ALA A 79 -34.09 8.15 59.67
C ALA A 79 -34.96 8.09 58.39
N ALA A 80 -36.09 7.38 58.45
CA ALA A 80 -37.06 7.28 57.36
C ALA A 80 -38.35 8.04 57.71
N ALA A 81 -39.03 8.60 56.70
CA ALA A 81 -40.37 9.16 56.86
C ALA A 81 -41.20 8.93 55.59
N SER A 82 -42.39 8.35 55.75
CA SER A 82 -43.39 8.22 54.68
C SER A 82 -44.40 9.35 54.78
N SER A 83 -44.90 9.84 53.63
CA SER A 83 -46.22 10.49 53.57
C SER A 83 -46.80 10.42 52.15
N LYS A 84 -48.12 10.65 52.07
CA LYS A 84 -48.99 10.20 50.98
C LYS A 84 -49.13 11.21 49.83
N ILE A 85 -49.25 10.65 48.62
CA ILE A 85 -50.03 11.11 47.46
C ILE A 85 -50.69 12.49 47.58
N ARG A 86 -50.28 13.42 46.69
CA ARG A 86 -51.19 14.42 46.10
C ARG A 86 -50.71 14.83 44.71
N ALA A 87 -51.55 14.64 43.69
CA ALA A 87 -51.26 15.06 42.33
C ALA A 87 -51.57 16.56 42.13
N PRO A 88 -50.76 17.30 41.35
CA PRO A 88 -51.17 18.58 40.79
C PRO A 88 -51.18 18.59 39.24
N GLY A 89 -52.26 19.19 38.72
CA GLY A 89 -52.49 19.75 37.38
C GLY A 89 -51.47 19.56 36.25
N ILE A 90 -52.00 19.03 35.13
CA ILE A 90 -51.41 19.19 33.80
C ILE A 90 -51.37 20.70 33.45
N ALA A 91 -50.18 21.23 33.23
CA ALA A 91 -49.95 22.54 32.62
C ALA A 91 -49.02 22.37 31.40
N PRO A 92 -49.32 23.00 30.25
CA PRO A 92 -48.56 22.77 29.01
C PRO A 92 -47.27 23.59 28.99
N CYS A 93 -46.21 23.06 29.60
CA CYS A 93 -44.86 23.60 29.41
C CYS A 93 -44.38 23.35 27.98
N ARG A 94 -44.59 24.32 27.09
CA ARG A 94 -43.85 24.44 25.83
C ARG A 94 -42.37 24.62 26.15
N ALA A 95 -41.63 23.51 26.24
CA ALA A 95 -40.17 23.56 26.13
C ALA A 95 -39.84 24.15 24.74
N PRO A 96 -38.98 25.19 24.64
CA PRO A 96 -38.45 25.58 23.34
C PRO A 96 -37.63 24.41 22.81
N LEU A 97 -37.88 24.02 21.55
CA LEU A 97 -36.95 23.18 20.80
C LEU A 97 -35.60 23.90 20.81
N SER A 98 -34.64 23.35 21.54
CA SER A 98 -33.28 23.88 21.57
C SER A 98 -32.64 23.57 20.23
N THR A 99 -32.83 24.47 19.26
CA THR A 99 -32.03 24.50 18.04
C THR A 99 -30.62 24.84 18.46
N THR A 100 -29.81 23.81 18.70
CA THR A 100 -28.37 23.95 18.90
C THR A 100 -27.79 24.66 17.69
N ARG A 101 -27.50 25.94 17.88
CA ARG A 101 -26.82 26.78 16.90
C ARG A 101 -25.50 26.11 16.57
N ALA A 102 -25.38 25.56 15.37
CA ALA A 102 -24.15 24.96 14.89
C ALA A 102 -22.97 25.91 15.20
N LEU A 103 -21.99 25.41 15.94
CA LEU A 103 -20.71 26.09 16.09
C LEU A 103 -20.17 26.29 14.67
N ALA A 104 -19.83 27.53 14.33
CA ALA A 104 -19.50 27.88 12.96
C ALA A 104 -18.28 27.08 12.51
N SER A 105 -18.48 26.14 11.59
CA SER A 105 -17.40 25.44 10.92
C SER A 105 -16.45 26.47 10.30
N PRO A 106 -15.12 26.28 10.37
CA PRO A 106 -14.19 27.15 9.66
C PRO A 106 -14.55 27.18 8.16
N PRO A 107 -14.36 28.32 7.47
CA PRO A 107 -14.84 28.50 6.11
C PRO A 107 -14.27 27.40 5.20
N ALA A 108 -15.11 26.84 4.32
CA ALA A 108 -14.79 25.66 3.53
C ALA A 108 -13.48 25.74 2.71
N ARG A 109 -12.98 26.97 2.43
CA ARG A 109 -11.68 27.22 1.79
C ARG A 109 -10.49 26.83 2.65
N ASP A 110 -10.54 26.99 3.97
CA ASP A 110 -9.43 26.62 4.86
C ASP A 110 -9.38 25.11 5.07
N ARG A 111 -10.52 24.45 5.34
CA ARG A 111 -10.61 22.97 5.34
C ARG A 111 -10.08 22.36 4.04
N THR A 112 -10.47 22.89 2.88
CA THR A 112 -9.97 22.40 1.58
C THR A 112 -8.44 22.52 1.48
N ARG A 113 -7.84 23.60 2.02
CA ARG A 113 -6.38 23.77 2.07
C ARG A 113 -5.70 22.83 3.06
N GLU A 114 -6.31 22.59 4.22
CA GLU A 114 -5.82 21.63 5.21
C GLU A 114 -5.84 20.20 4.64
N ILE A 115 -6.95 19.77 4.03
CA ILE A 115 -7.07 18.47 3.34
C ILE A 115 -6.00 18.34 2.25
N VAL A 116 -5.83 19.35 1.39
CA VAL A 116 -4.80 19.36 0.33
C VAL A 116 -3.40 19.27 0.93
N THR A 117 -3.10 20.04 1.97
CA THR A 117 -1.77 20.06 2.63
C THR A 117 -1.47 18.72 3.31
N GLN A 118 -2.44 18.15 4.01
CA GLN A 118 -2.33 16.84 4.67
C GLN A 118 -2.21 15.70 3.65
N THR A 119 -2.93 15.80 2.53
CA THR A 119 -2.78 14.89 1.38
C THR A 119 -1.37 14.94 0.81
N ILE A 120 -0.83 16.14 0.52
CA ILE A 120 0.54 16.31 0.02
C ILE A 120 1.56 15.78 1.03
N ASN A 121 1.40 16.04 2.33
CA ASN A 121 2.29 15.54 3.37
C ASN A 121 2.24 14.01 3.51
N SER A 122 1.14 13.36 3.10
CA SER A 122 1.02 11.90 3.07
C SER A 122 1.59 11.26 1.79
N ILE A 123 1.78 12.06 0.73
CA ILE A 123 2.35 11.64 -0.56
C ILE A 123 3.86 11.88 -0.54
N GLY A 124 4.64 10.83 -0.32
CA GLY A 124 6.10 10.88 -0.39
C GLY A 124 6.65 10.81 -1.82
N SER A 125 5.86 10.34 -2.79
CA SER A 125 6.28 10.22 -4.20
C SER A 125 5.16 10.47 -5.22
N LYS A 126 5.53 10.85 -6.45
CA LYS A 126 4.60 11.01 -7.59
C LYS A 126 3.74 9.75 -7.81
N ARG A 127 4.33 8.56 -7.62
CA ARG A 127 3.65 7.27 -7.73
C ARG A 127 2.50 7.15 -6.72
N GLU A 128 2.75 7.46 -5.45
CA GLU A 128 1.73 7.45 -4.39
C GLU A 128 0.60 8.46 -4.71
N GLY A 129 0.94 9.65 -5.23
CA GLY A 129 -0.06 10.63 -5.68
C GLY A 129 -0.92 10.16 -6.86
N GLN A 130 -0.36 9.35 -7.77
CA GLN A 130 -1.12 8.71 -8.84
C GLN A 130 -1.98 7.54 -8.34
N GLN A 131 -1.50 6.75 -7.37
CA GLN A 131 -2.29 5.72 -6.69
C GLN A 131 -3.48 6.33 -5.97
N TYR A 132 -3.24 7.43 -5.24
CA TYR A 132 -4.27 8.27 -4.61
C TYR A 132 -5.35 8.61 -5.63
N LEU A 133 -5.00 9.33 -6.71
CA LEU A 133 -5.95 9.73 -7.76
C LEU A 133 -6.72 8.55 -8.40
N LYS A 134 -6.07 7.40 -8.62
CA LYS A 134 -6.74 6.18 -9.13
C LYS A 134 -7.83 5.70 -8.17
N LEU A 135 -7.55 5.66 -6.86
CA LEU A 135 -8.53 5.29 -5.83
C LEU A 135 -9.72 6.28 -5.81
N PHE A 136 -9.48 7.59 -5.94
CA PHE A 136 -10.55 8.59 -6.01
C PHE A 136 -11.45 8.50 -7.25
N THR A 137 -10.89 8.06 -8.39
CA THR A 137 -11.62 8.07 -9.66
C THR A 137 -12.30 6.75 -10.00
N SER A 138 -11.83 5.64 -9.41
CA SER A 138 -12.22 4.29 -9.85
C SER A 138 -13.03 3.48 -8.83
N VAL A 139 -13.10 3.92 -7.57
CA VAL A 139 -13.65 3.12 -6.47
C VAL A 139 -15.02 3.63 -6.06
N SER A 140 -16.04 2.79 -6.16
CA SER A 140 -17.31 3.04 -5.49
C SER A 140 -17.08 3.06 -3.99
N SER A 141 -17.49 4.13 -3.30
CA SER A 141 -17.16 4.37 -1.89
C SER A 141 -17.54 3.20 -0.96
N GLN A 142 -18.58 2.44 -1.32
CA GLN A 142 -19.02 1.20 -0.67
C GLN A 142 -17.94 0.11 -0.57
N LYS A 143 -16.95 0.08 -1.48
CA LYS A 143 -15.86 -0.91 -1.53
C LYS A 143 -14.50 -0.37 -1.09
N PHE A 144 -14.45 0.78 -0.41
CA PHE A 144 -13.18 1.41 -0.03
C PHE A 144 -12.41 0.58 1.02
N ALA A 145 -12.88 0.54 2.26
CA ALA A 145 -12.17 -0.14 3.35
C ALA A 145 -13.09 -0.70 4.44
N VAL A 146 -12.66 -1.81 5.05
CA VAL A 146 -13.16 -2.30 6.36
C VAL A 146 -12.05 -2.06 7.38
N ILE A 147 -12.31 -1.26 8.42
CA ILE A 147 -11.33 -0.92 9.45
C ILE A 147 -11.75 -1.54 10.77
N LYS A 148 -10.91 -2.41 11.32
CA LYS A 148 -11.06 -3.00 12.65
C LYS A 148 -10.31 -2.20 13.69
N LEU A 149 -11.02 -1.74 14.72
CA LEU A 149 -10.46 -1.08 15.89
C LEU A 149 -10.30 -2.09 17.04
N GLY A 150 -9.11 -2.17 17.62
CA GLY A 150 -8.88 -2.90 18.87
C GLY A 150 -9.35 -2.08 20.08
N GLY A 151 -9.76 -2.76 21.17
CA GLY A 151 -10.28 -2.06 22.35
C GLY A 151 -9.31 -1.06 22.98
N ALA A 152 -8.02 -1.37 23.00
CA ALA A 152 -6.98 -0.43 23.46
C ALA A 152 -6.88 0.82 22.57
N ILE A 153 -7.15 0.71 21.26
CA ILE A 153 -7.19 1.85 20.34
C ILE A 153 -8.30 2.84 20.74
N LEU A 154 -9.46 2.34 21.19
CA LEU A 154 -10.55 3.16 21.73
C LEU A 154 -10.23 3.79 23.10
N THR A 155 -9.23 3.26 23.83
CA THR A 155 -8.81 3.81 25.12
C THR A 155 -7.75 4.89 24.91
N ASP A 156 -6.67 4.55 24.18
CA ASP A 156 -5.41 5.28 24.22
C ASP A 156 -5.11 6.07 22.92
N TYR A 157 -5.84 5.81 21.83
CA TYR A 157 -5.61 6.40 20.50
C TYR A 157 -6.89 6.88 19.79
N MET A 158 -7.95 7.14 20.57
CA MET A 158 -9.28 7.51 20.05
C MET A 158 -9.21 8.76 19.16
N ASP A 159 -8.43 9.76 19.59
CA ASP A 159 -8.30 11.05 18.94
C ASP A 159 -7.56 10.96 17.58
N GLU A 160 -6.51 10.15 17.52
CA GLU A 160 -5.71 9.87 16.32
C GLU A 160 -6.54 9.14 15.25
N VAL A 161 -7.36 8.16 15.68
CA VAL A 161 -8.31 7.48 14.80
C VAL A 161 -9.38 8.45 14.32
N CYS A 162 -10.00 9.21 15.21
CA CYS A 162 -11.09 10.12 14.84
C CYS A 162 -10.63 11.22 13.87
N ARG A 163 -9.44 11.80 14.04
CA ARG A 163 -8.84 12.74 13.07
C ARG A 163 -8.57 12.08 11.70
N SER A 164 -8.15 10.81 11.69
CA SER A 164 -7.90 10.08 10.45
C SER A 164 -9.19 9.68 9.73
N LEU A 165 -10.26 9.36 10.48
CA LEU A 165 -11.60 9.12 9.92
C LEU A 165 -12.24 10.40 9.40
N LEU A 166 -12.04 11.55 10.07
CA LEU A 166 -12.43 12.86 9.56
C LEU A 166 -11.79 13.16 8.20
N PHE A 167 -10.48 12.94 8.06
CA PHE A 167 -9.78 13.13 6.80
C PHE A 167 -10.38 12.27 5.66
N LEU A 168 -10.65 10.98 5.92
CA LEU A 168 -11.30 10.10 4.94
C LEU A 168 -12.73 10.56 4.60
N TYR A 169 -13.49 11.00 5.60
CA TYR A 169 -14.85 11.52 5.42
C TYR A 169 -14.89 12.80 4.56
N GLU A 170 -13.99 13.76 4.80
CA GLU A 170 -13.91 14.99 3.99
C GLU A 170 -13.45 14.74 2.55
N LEU A 171 -12.78 13.60 2.33
CA LEU A 171 -12.42 13.07 1.01
C LEU A 171 -13.57 12.28 0.34
N GLY A 172 -14.72 12.12 0.99
CA GLY A 172 -15.87 11.36 0.49
C GLY A 172 -15.68 9.84 0.54
N LEU A 173 -14.75 9.35 1.37
CA LEU A 173 -14.47 7.94 1.59
C LEU A 173 -15.15 7.49 2.89
N TYR A 174 -15.98 6.45 2.80
CA TYR A 174 -16.79 5.96 3.92
C TYR A 174 -16.33 4.56 4.35
N PRO A 175 -15.24 4.45 5.14
CA PRO A 175 -14.78 3.15 5.65
C PRO A 175 -15.81 2.53 6.59
N VAL A 176 -15.96 1.21 6.53
CA VAL A 176 -16.82 0.45 7.44
C VAL A 176 -16.05 0.12 8.70
N ILE A 177 -16.48 0.65 9.85
CA ILE A 177 -15.76 0.53 11.11
C ILE A 177 -16.36 -0.60 11.94
N VAL A 178 -15.54 -1.57 12.35
CA VAL A 178 -15.91 -2.60 13.33
C VAL A 178 -14.99 -2.54 14.54
N HIS A 179 -15.54 -2.64 15.74
CA HIS A 179 -14.76 -2.59 16.97
C HIS A 179 -15.18 -3.65 17.99
N GLY A 180 -14.29 -3.89 18.95
CA GLY A 180 -14.59 -4.61 20.18
C GLY A 180 -13.75 -4.04 21.33
N ALA A 181 -14.14 -4.32 22.58
CA ALA A 181 -13.54 -3.71 23.77
C ALA A 181 -12.88 -4.77 24.69
N GLY A 182 -11.96 -5.57 24.14
CA GLY A 182 -11.37 -6.72 24.84
C GLY A 182 -10.69 -6.42 26.18
N PRO A 183 -9.75 -5.46 26.26
CA PRO A 183 -9.10 -5.05 27.51
C PRO A 183 -10.07 -4.47 28.54
N GLN A 184 -11.02 -3.64 28.10
CA GLN A 184 -12.04 -3.04 28.96
C GLN A 184 -12.98 -4.11 29.54
N LEU A 185 -13.33 -5.13 28.74
CA LEU A 185 -14.16 -6.24 29.18
C LEU A 185 -13.48 -7.06 30.28
N ASN A 186 -12.17 -7.31 30.20
CA ASN A 186 -11.44 -7.99 31.27
C ASN A 186 -11.55 -7.23 32.60
N ARG A 187 -11.28 -5.92 32.58
CA ARG A 187 -11.37 -5.05 33.77
C ARG A 187 -12.77 -5.09 34.40
N LEU A 188 -13.83 -4.92 33.59
CA LEU A 188 -15.22 -4.96 34.09
C LEU A 188 -15.66 -6.34 34.59
N LEU A 189 -15.09 -7.43 34.07
CA LEU A 189 -15.35 -8.78 34.58
C LEU A 189 -14.67 -8.99 35.93
N GLU A 190 -13.40 -8.60 36.06
CA GLU A 190 -12.64 -8.65 37.31
C GLU A 190 -13.33 -7.82 38.41
N GLU A 191 -13.75 -6.59 38.11
CA GLU A 191 -14.54 -5.74 39.01
C GLU A 191 -15.90 -6.35 39.39
N ALA A 192 -16.55 -7.08 38.49
CA ALA A 192 -17.81 -7.79 38.73
C ALA A 192 -17.64 -9.16 39.40
N GLY A 193 -16.42 -9.53 39.83
CA GLY A 193 -16.09 -10.82 40.43
C GLY A 193 -16.28 -11.99 39.48
N VAL A 194 -16.01 -11.81 38.19
CA VAL A 194 -16.03 -12.85 37.15
C VAL A 194 -14.62 -13.03 36.62
N GLU A 195 -14.06 -14.22 36.78
CA GLU A 195 -12.73 -14.53 36.23
C GLU A 195 -12.81 -14.68 34.69
N PRO A 196 -12.01 -13.93 33.90
CA PRO A 196 -12.03 -14.05 32.44
C PRO A 196 -11.50 -15.41 31.95
N GLN A 197 -12.38 -16.27 31.44
CA GLN A 197 -12.01 -17.59 30.91
C GLN A 197 -11.76 -17.56 29.40
N PHE A 198 -10.66 -18.21 28.98
CA PHE A 198 -10.28 -18.37 27.58
C PHE A 198 -9.91 -19.82 27.29
N GLU A 199 -10.44 -20.37 26.20
CA GLU A 199 -10.13 -21.71 25.71
C GLU A 199 -9.82 -21.62 24.22
N GLU A 200 -8.68 -22.16 23.77
CA GLU A 200 -8.19 -22.06 22.39
C GLU A 200 -8.09 -20.61 21.86
N GLY A 201 -7.90 -19.64 22.75
CA GLY A 201 -7.86 -18.21 22.43
C GLY A 201 -9.23 -17.54 22.31
N ILE A 202 -10.32 -18.30 22.41
CA ILE A 202 -11.70 -17.81 22.40
C ILE A 202 -12.17 -17.57 23.84
N ARG A 203 -12.83 -16.43 24.09
CA ARG A 203 -13.41 -16.12 25.41
C ARG A 203 -14.68 -16.96 25.62
N VAL A 204 -14.69 -17.83 26.63
CA VAL A 204 -15.92 -18.49 27.09
C VAL A 204 -16.88 -17.41 27.57
N THR A 205 -18.07 -17.33 26.99
CA THR A 205 -19.00 -16.20 27.20
C THR A 205 -20.29 -16.72 27.81
N ASP A 206 -20.40 -16.70 29.14
CA ASP A 206 -21.64 -17.04 29.85
C ASP A 206 -22.68 -15.90 29.78
N ALA A 207 -23.88 -16.13 30.32
CA ALA A 207 -24.96 -15.14 30.31
C ALA A 207 -24.59 -13.86 31.09
N LYS A 208 -23.84 -13.95 32.20
CA LYS A 208 -23.37 -12.79 32.96
C LYS A 208 -22.34 -11.99 32.17
N THR A 209 -21.35 -12.68 31.58
CA THR A 209 -20.32 -12.09 30.72
C THR A 209 -20.92 -11.42 29.49
N LEU A 210 -21.88 -12.05 28.82
CA LEU A 210 -22.58 -11.49 27.67
C LEU A 210 -23.32 -10.19 28.04
N GLY A 211 -23.99 -10.15 29.20
CA GLY A 211 -24.67 -8.94 29.67
C GLY A 211 -23.72 -7.77 29.93
N ILE A 212 -22.54 -8.05 30.51
CA ILE A 212 -21.48 -7.04 30.73
C ILE A 212 -20.89 -6.59 29.39
N ALA A 213 -20.54 -7.52 28.50
CA ALA A 213 -19.97 -7.25 27.18
C ALA A 213 -20.91 -6.42 26.30
N ARG A 214 -22.20 -6.74 26.26
CA ARG A 214 -23.21 -5.99 25.49
C ARG A 214 -23.25 -4.51 25.90
N ARG A 215 -23.33 -4.24 27.22
CA ARG A 215 -23.38 -2.88 27.75
C ARG A 215 -22.11 -2.11 27.38
N LEU A 216 -20.94 -2.69 27.64
CA LEU A 216 -19.65 -2.09 27.31
C LEU A 216 -19.50 -1.80 25.82
N PHE A 217 -19.87 -2.72 24.95
CA PHE A 217 -19.72 -2.54 23.50
C PHE A 217 -20.66 -1.43 22.98
N LEU A 218 -21.86 -1.29 23.53
CA LEU A 218 -22.75 -0.16 23.21
C LEU A 218 -22.20 1.17 23.73
N GLU A 219 -21.63 1.20 24.93
CA GLU A 219 -21.02 2.38 25.54
C GLU A 219 -19.80 2.87 24.74
N GLU A 220 -18.85 1.99 24.42
CA GLU A 220 -17.67 2.33 23.61
C GLU A 220 -18.05 2.67 22.15
N ASN A 221 -19.12 2.07 21.61
CA ASN A 221 -19.66 2.45 20.30
C ASN A 221 -20.18 3.88 20.31
N MET A 222 -20.98 4.25 21.32
CA MET A 222 -21.50 5.61 21.45
C MET A 222 -20.35 6.60 21.68
N ARG A 223 -19.39 6.28 22.55
CA ARG A 223 -18.20 7.11 22.78
C ARG A 223 -17.41 7.41 21.51
N LEU A 224 -17.27 6.42 20.60
CA LEU A 224 -16.65 6.63 19.28
C LEU A 224 -17.54 7.47 18.34
N VAL A 225 -18.84 7.21 18.30
CA VAL A 225 -19.81 7.95 17.47
C VAL A 225 -19.88 9.43 17.90
N ASP A 226 -20.03 9.68 19.19
CA ASP A 226 -20.11 11.03 19.78
C ASP A 226 -18.80 11.81 19.50
N ARG A 227 -17.64 11.16 19.65
CA ARG A 227 -16.34 11.79 19.35
C ARG A 227 -16.15 12.12 17.87
N LEU A 228 -16.76 11.35 16.97
CA LEU A 228 -16.77 11.64 15.53
C LEU A 228 -17.77 12.76 15.18
N ASP A 229 -18.94 12.80 15.84
CA ASP A 229 -19.93 13.88 15.68
C ASP A 229 -19.38 15.24 16.16
N GLU A 230 -18.62 15.27 17.27
CA GLU A 230 -17.88 16.45 17.75
C GLU A 230 -16.92 17.03 16.70
N LEU A 231 -16.35 16.20 15.83
CA LEU A 231 -15.48 16.62 14.71
C LEU A 231 -16.27 16.99 13.44
N GLY A 232 -17.59 16.78 13.43
CA GLY A 232 -18.47 16.99 12.28
C GLY A 232 -18.46 15.85 11.26
N VAL A 233 -18.08 14.63 11.68
CA VAL A 233 -18.12 13.42 10.85
C VAL A 233 -19.49 12.77 10.98
N ALA A 234 -20.24 12.67 9.88
CA ALA A 234 -21.52 11.99 9.89
C ALA A 234 -21.30 10.46 10.04
N THR A 235 -21.75 9.89 11.16
CA THR A 235 -21.65 8.47 11.46
C THR A 235 -23.01 7.83 11.71
N ARG A 236 -23.09 6.51 11.56
CA ARG A 236 -24.29 5.74 11.88
C ARG A 236 -23.91 4.45 12.62
N SER A 237 -24.34 4.34 13.87
CA SER A 237 -24.28 3.08 14.61
C SER A 237 -25.22 2.05 13.96
N LEU A 238 -24.72 0.84 13.68
CA LEU A 238 -25.49 -0.26 13.12
C LEU A 238 -25.45 -1.49 14.05
N ALA A 239 -26.64 -1.97 14.42
CA ALA A 239 -26.88 -3.25 15.10
C ALA A 239 -27.61 -4.22 14.15
N GLY A 240 -27.71 -5.51 14.51
CA GLY A 240 -28.37 -6.52 13.68
C GLY A 240 -27.70 -6.76 12.31
N VAL A 241 -26.42 -6.40 12.14
CA VAL A 241 -25.68 -6.59 10.87
C VAL A 241 -25.21 -8.03 10.71
N PHE A 242 -24.80 -8.67 11.80
CA PHE A 242 -24.31 -10.03 11.81
C PHE A 242 -25.39 -11.00 12.30
N THR A 243 -25.77 -11.97 11.46
CA THR A 243 -26.51 -13.15 11.92
C THR A 243 -25.51 -14.27 12.22
N ALA A 244 -25.68 -14.99 13.32
CA ALA A 244 -24.76 -16.06 13.74
C ALA A 244 -25.46 -17.23 14.43
N ASP A 245 -24.91 -18.42 14.22
CA ASP A 245 -25.22 -19.61 15.02
C ASP A 245 -24.27 -19.73 16.21
N TYR A 246 -24.59 -20.58 17.18
CA TYR A 246 -23.65 -20.95 18.25
C TYR A 246 -22.40 -21.63 17.65
N LEU A 247 -21.21 -21.08 17.90
CA LEU A 247 -19.94 -21.63 17.40
C LEU A 247 -19.66 -23.02 18.01
N ASN A 248 -19.80 -23.13 19.32
CA ASN A 248 -19.99 -24.38 20.06
C ASN A 248 -20.63 -24.02 21.41
N LYS A 249 -21.89 -24.41 21.61
CA LYS A 249 -22.68 -23.98 22.76
C LYS A 249 -22.21 -24.61 24.08
N ASP A 250 -21.75 -25.85 24.04
CA ASP A 250 -21.34 -26.57 25.25
C ASP A 250 -19.94 -26.13 25.71
N LYS A 251 -19.06 -25.78 24.75
CA LYS A 251 -17.69 -25.33 24.99
C LYS A 251 -17.58 -23.83 25.30
N TRP A 252 -18.08 -22.97 24.41
CA TRP A 252 -17.88 -21.51 24.49
C TRP A 252 -19.14 -20.73 24.89
N GLN A 253 -20.27 -21.41 25.06
CA GLN A 253 -21.56 -20.82 25.45
C GLN A 253 -22.05 -19.77 24.43
N TYR A 254 -22.25 -18.51 24.81
CA TYR A 254 -22.81 -17.46 23.95
C TYR A 254 -21.78 -16.84 23.00
N VAL A 255 -21.01 -17.67 22.30
CA VAL A 255 -20.07 -17.28 21.23
C VAL A 255 -20.64 -17.68 19.87
N GLY A 256 -20.62 -16.75 18.93
CA GLY A 256 -21.25 -16.88 17.61
C GLY A 256 -20.27 -17.21 16.49
N LYS A 257 -20.73 -18.06 15.55
CA LYS A 257 -20.17 -18.21 14.21
C LYS A 257 -21.07 -17.45 13.24
N ILE A 258 -20.56 -16.38 12.65
CA ILE A 258 -21.33 -15.58 11.67
C ILE A 258 -21.73 -16.49 10.49
N THR A 259 -23.00 -16.42 10.10
CA THR A 259 -23.59 -17.13 8.96
C THR A 259 -24.08 -16.18 7.88
N LYS A 260 -24.36 -14.91 8.22
CA LYS A 260 -24.86 -13.90 7.28
C LYS A 260 -24.45 -12.49 7.71
N VAL A 261 -24.18 -11.64 6.71
CA VAL A 261 -23.92 -10.20 6.87
C VAL A 261 -24.99 -9.41 6.12
N ASN A 262 -25.66 -8.48 6.80
CA ASN A 262 -26.66 -7.59 6.22
C ASN A 262 -26.01 -6.40 5.49
N LYS A 263 -25.51 -6.64 4.27
CA LYS A 263 -24.85 -5.62 3.43
C LYS A 263 -25.73 -4.38 3.20
N ALA A 264 -27.03 -4.59 2.97
CA ALA A 264 -27.98 -3.53 2.64
C ALA A 264 -28.12 -2.44 3.72
N ALA A 265 -27.86 -2.75 4.99
CA ALA A 265 -27.84 -1.74 6.07
C ALA A 265 -26.58 -0.85 5.99
N ILE A 266 -25.44 -1.44 5.61
CA ILE A 266 -24.15 -0.77 5.45
C ILE A 266 -24.20 0.10 4.18
N GLU A 267 -24.63 -0.46 3.05
CA GLU A 267 -24.75 0.22 1.76
C GLU A 267 -25.62 1.48 1.86
N LYS A 268 -26.80 1.38 2.49
CA LYS A 268 -27.69 2.53 2.77
C LYS A 268 -27.16 3.54 3.79
N SER A 269 -26.17 3.19 4.60
CA SER A 269 -25.45 4.15 5.43
C SER A 269 -24.52 4.98 4.55
N ILE A 270 -23.74 4.31 3.70
CA ILE A 270 -22.74 4.91 2.82
C ILE A 270 -23.41 5.77 1.73
N GLU A 271 -24.51 5.30 1.13
CA GLU A 271 -25.32 6.06 0.16
C GLU A 271 -25.89 7.36 0.75
N ALA A 272 -26.23 7.34 2.04
CA ALA A 272 -26.71 8.51 2.77
C ALA A 272 -25.55 9.43 3.27
N GLY A 273 -24.29 9.09 2.98
CA GLY A 273 -23.11 9.85 3.39
C GLY A 273 -22.70 9.65 4.84
N TYR A 274 -23.01 8.51 5.46
CA TYR A 274 -22.65 8.21 6.86
C TYR A 274 -21.63 7.07 6.94
N ILE A 275 -20.53 7.29 7.68
CA ILE A 275 -19.60 6.24 8.08
C ILE A 275 -20.34 5.23 8.99
N PRO A 276 -20.47 3.95 8.58
CA PRO A 276 -21.13 2.94 9.40
C PRO A 276 -20.18 2.42 10.49
N VAL A 277 -20.65 2.41 11.74
CA VAL A 277 -19.91 1.96 12.92
C VAL A 277 -20.63 0.76 13.55
N LEU A 278 -19.89 -0.32 13.77
CA LEU A 278 -20.42 -1.63 14.16
C LEU A 278 -19.71 -2.19 15.40
N THR A 279 -20.47 -2.78 16.31
CA THR A 279 -19.93 -3.64 17.37
C THR A 279 -19.71 -5.07 16.87
N SER A 280 -18.75 -5.81 17.43
CA SER A 280 -18.54 -7.24 17.13
C SER A 280 -19.53 -8.16 17.87
N MET A 281 -20.83 -7.84 17.81
CA MET A 281 -21.92 -8.70 18.30
C MET A 281 -22.76 -9.21 17.13
N ALA A 282 -23.25 -10.44 17.26
CA ALA A 282 -24.19 -11.04 16.31
C ALA A 282 -25.49 -11.44 16.99
N GLU A 283 -26.52 -11.64 16.18
CA GLU A 283 -27.84 -12.11 16.61
C GLU A 283 -28.14 -13.47 15.96
N SER A 284 -28.69 -14.42 16.70
CA SER A 284 -29.23 -15.66 16.13
C SER A 284 -30.56 -15.41 15.42
N GLU A 285 -31.05 -16.37 14.63
CA GLU A 285 -32.36 -16.25 13.97
C GLU A 285 -33.53 -16.10 14.98
N ASP A 286 -33.39 -16.61 16.21
CA ASP A 286 -34.34 -16.39 17.31
C ASP A 286 -34.05 -15.13 18.16
N GLY A 287 -33.18 -14.23 17.69
CA GLY A 287 -32.91 -12.92 18.27
C GLY A 287 -32.04 -12.92 19.55
N ARG A 288 -31.30 -14.00 19.82
CA ARG A 288 -30.34 -14.02 20.94
C ARG A 288 -29.03 -13.38 20.53
N LEU A 289 -28.46 -12.58 21.43
CA LEU A 289 -27.13 -12.03 21.23
C LEU A 289 -26.05 -13.09 21.44
N LEU A 290 -25.03 -13.04 20.59
CA LEU A 290 -23.83 -13.87 20.61
C LEU A 290 -22.60 -12.96 20.49
N ASN A 291 -21.59 -13.23 21.31
CA ASN A 291 -20.29 -12.57 21.24
C ASN A 291 -19.49 -13.10 20.05
N VAL A 292 -18.85 -12.22 19.27
CA VAL A 292 -17.99 -12.60 18.14
C VAL A 292 -16.64 -11.91 18.26
N ASN A 293 -15.57 -12.61 17.89
CA ASN A 293 -14.23 -12.01 17.81
C ASN A 293 -14.24 -10.90 16.74
N ALA A 294 -13.79 -9.69 17.10
CA ALA A 294 -13.76 -8.55 16.19
C ALA A 294 -12.89 -8.78 14.93
N ASP A 295 -11.84 -9.62 15.01
CA ASP A 295 -11.03 -9.97 13.83
C ASP A 295 -11.83 -10.87 12.86
N VAL A 296 -12.64 -11.80 13.39
CA VAL A 296 -13.57 -12.64 12.61
C VAL A 296 -14.70 -11.80 12.03
N ALA A 297 -15.28 -10.88 12.81
CA ALA A 297 -16.32 -9.96 12.34
C ALA A 297 -15.81 -9.05 11.20
N ALA A 298 -14.57 -8.58 11.29
CA ALA A 298 -13.91 -7.82 10.21
C ALA A 298 -13.66 -8.67 8.96
N ALA A 299 -13.22 -9.93 9.12
CA ALA A 299 -13.05 -10.85 8.01
C ALA A 299 -14.37 -11.14 7.29
N GLU A 300 -15.46 -11.39 8.01
CA GLU A 300 -16.77 -11.66 7.41
C GLU A 300 -17.40 -10.40 6.78
N LEU A 301 -17.18 -9.20 7.33
CA LEU A 301 -17.48 -7.94 6.62
C LEU A 301 -16.68 -7.83 5.33
N ALA A 302 -15.40 -8.19 5.33
CA ALA A 302 -14.56 -8.13 4.14
C ALA A 302 -15.00 -9.14 3.07
N ARG A 303 -15.30 -10.40 3.44
CA ARG A 303 -15.91 -11.39 2.52
C ARG A 303 -17.25 -10.91 1.96
N ALA A 304 -18.04 -10.20 2.76
CA ALA A 304 -19.31 -9.65 2.34
C ALA A 304 -19.16 -8.45 1.37
N LEU A 305 -18.27 -7.51 1.66
CA LEU A 305 -18.20 -6.22 0.95
C LEU A 305 -17.15 -6.18 -0.17
N GLU A 306 -16.20 -7.12 -0.18
CA GLU A 306 -15.05 -7.16 -1.10
C GLU A 306 -14.27 -5.83 -1.16
N PRO A 307 -13.84 -5.27 0.00
CA PRO A 307 -13.15 -3.99 0.04
C PRO A 307 -11.74 -4.08 -0.56
N LEU A 308 -11.20 -2.96 -1.04
CA LEU A 308 -9.80 -2.89 -1.49
C LEU A 308 -8.80 -2.98 -0.32
N LYS A 309 -9.16 -2.42 0.84
CA LYS A 309 -8.33 -2.41 2.05
C LYS A 309 -9.09 -3.00 3.23
N VAL A 310 -8.52 -4.00 3.89
CA VAL A 310 -8.93 -4.42 5.24
C VAL A 310 -7.85 -3.94 6.19
N VAL A 311 -8.18 -3.15 7.20
CA VAL A 311 -7.17 -2.50 8.06
C VAL A 311 -7.38 -2.91 9.51
N TYR A 312 -6.37 -3.51 10.12
CA TYR A 312 -6.36 -3.92 11.51
C TYR A 312 -5.48 -2.94 12.33
N LEU A 313 -6.12 -2.03 13.07
CA LEU A 313 -5.38 -1.09 13.92
C LEU A 313 -4.87 -1.79 15.18
N SER A 314 -3.57 -1.63 15.45
CA SER A 314 -2.86 -2.23 16.59
C SER A 314 -1.75 -1.32 17.09
N GLU A 315 -1.62 -1.21 18.41
CA GLU A 315 -0.56 -0.47 19.12
C GLU A 315 0.85 -0.88 18.67
N LYS A 316 1.04 -2.15 18.29
CA LYS A 316 2.34 -2.66 17.82
C LYS A 316 2.69 -2.20 16.40
N GLY A 317 1.72 -1.70 15.64
CA GLY A 317 1.95 -1.11 14.33
C GLY A 317 2.51 -2.04 13.24
N GLY A 318 2.32 -3.36 13.36
CA GLY A 318 2.79 -4.34 12.38
C GLY A 318 2.99 -5.74 12.94
N LEU A 319 3.49 -6.63 12.08
CA LEU A 319 4.11 -7.91 12.41
C LEU A 319 5.64 -7.74 12.43
N PHE A 320 6.29 -8.61 13.18
CA PHE A 320 7.73 -8.56 13.41
C PHE A 320 8.35 -9.93 13.13
N ASP A 321 9.56 -9.92 12.56
CA ASP A 321 10.36 -11.10 12.26
C ASP A 321 11.08 -11.66 13.51
N GLY A 322 11.94 -12.66 13.31
CA GLY A 322 12.71 -13.30 14.39
C GLY A 322 13.81 -12.43 15.00
N ASP A 323 14.29 -11.43 14.27
CA ASP A 323 15.33 -10.50 14.70
C ASP A 323 14.73 -9.23 15.34
N GLY A 324 13.40 -9.11 15.34
CA GLY A 324 12.65 -7.96 15.85
C GLY A 324 12.48 -6.82 14.84
N GLY A 325 12.83 -7.04 13.57
CA GLY A 325 12.52 -6.13 12.47
C GLY A 325 11.02 -6.10 12.19
N LYS A 326 10.49 -4.93 11.80
CA LYS A 326 9.10 -4.82 11.32
C LYS A 326 9.04 -5.34 9.88
N ILE A 327 8.16 -6.31 9.63
CA ILE A 327 7.88 -6.82 8.28
C ILE A 327 7.04 -5.77 7.56
N SER A 328 7.55 -5.14 6.50
CA SER A 328 6.81 -4.09 5.78
C SER A 328 5.72 -4.64 4.87
N HIS A 329 5.98 -5.77 4.20
CA HIS A 329 5.03 -6.41 3.29
C HIS A 329 5.17 -7.94 3.32
N ILE A 330 4.11 -8.63 2.90
CA ILE A 330 4.07 -10.09 2.70
C ILE A 330 3.28 -10.38 1.41
N ASN A 331 3.91 -11.07 0.45
CA ASN A 331 3.25 -11.64 -0.72
C ASN A 331 2.92 -13.12 -0.47
N LEU A 332 1.67 -13.43 -0.12
CA LEU A 332 1.29 -14.77 0.32
C LEU A 332 1.53 -15.86 -0.75
N ASP A 333 1.24 -15.59 -2.04
CA ASP A 333 1.38 -16.58 -3.12
C ASP A 333 2.87 -16.99 -3.34
N ALA A 334 3.84 -16.22 -2.82
CA ALA A 334 5.28 -16.50 -2.93
C ALA A 334 5.96 -16.85 -1.57
N GLU A 335 5.55 -16.20 -0.48
CA GLU A 335 6.29 -16.22 0.80
C GLU A 335 5.63 -17.09 1.88
N PHE A 336 4.35 -17.46 1.75
CA PHE A 336 3.56 -18.06 2.83
C PHE A 336 4.20 -19.34 3.40
N GLU A 337 4.52 -20.33 2.56
CA GLU A 337 5.10 -21.60 3.02
C GLU A 337 6.44 -21.40 3.74
N ASN A 338 7.30 -20.51 3.22
CA ASN A 338 8.55 -20.15 3.88
C ASN A 338 8.27 -19.53 5.27
N LEU A 339 7.43 -18.50 5.35
CA LEU A 339 7.06 -17.85 6.60
C LEU A 339 6.42 -18.82 7.62
N MET A 340 5.63 -19.78 7.17
CA MET A 340 5.05 -20.80 8.04
C MET A 340 6.10 -21.78 8.58
N SER A 341 7.13 -22.11 7.79
CA SER A 341 8.24 -22.97 8.19
C SER A 341 9.21 -22.33 9.21
N GLN A 342 9.23 -20.99 9.28
CA GLN A 342 10.18 -20.26 10.15
C GLN A 342 9.99 -20.58 11.65
N PRO A 343 11.06 -20.90 12.40
CA PRO A 343 10.97 -21.17 13.85
C PRO A 343 10.47 -19.98 14.68
N TRP A 344 10.74 -18.75 14.23
CA TRP A 344 10.32 -17.53 14.93
C TRP A 344 8.83 -17.20 14.74
N CYS A 345 8.15 -17.81 13.76
CA CYS A 345 6.73 -17.57 13.48
C CYS A 345 5.86 -18.29 14.53
N ARG A 346 5.83 -17.71 15.74
CA ARG A 346 5.12 -18.24 16.91
C ARG A 346 3.60 -18.22 16.72
N TYR A 347 2.91 -19.02 17.53
CA TYR A 347 1.46 -19.30 17.45
C TYR A 347 0.59 -18.09 17.07
N GLY A 348 0.72 -16.94 17.75
CA GLY A 348 -0.09 -15.75 17.46
C GLY A 348 0.20 -15.08 16.10
N THR A 349 1.47 -15.01 15.68
CA THR A 349 1.84 -14.47 14.35
C THR A 349 1.42 -15.44 13.25
N ARG A 350 1.67 -16.75 13.46
CA ARG A 350 1.28 -17.83 12.54
C ARG A 350 -0.23 -17.87 12.32
N LEU A 351 -1.03 -17.79 13.39
CA LEU A 351 -2.48 -17.77 13.32
C LEU A 351 -2.98 -16.58 12.50
N LYS A 352 -2.49 -15.36 12.78
CA LYS A 352 -2.88 -14.16 12.03
C LYS A 352 -2.56 -14.24 10.54
N ILE A 353 -1.37 -14.71 10.17
CA ILE A 353 -1.00 -14.84 8.75
C ILE A 353 -1.89 -15.90 8.06
N LYS A 354 -2.22 -17.00 8.75
CA LYS A 354 -3.14 -18.03 8.24
C LYS A 354 -4.57 -17.50 8.05
N GLU A 355 -5.14 -16.84 9.05
CA GLU A 355 -6.48 -16.23 8.97
C GLU A 355 -6.55 -15.17 7.86
N ILE A 356 -5.49 -14.36 7.71
CA ILE A 356 -5.40 -13.34 6.65
C ILE A 356 -5.26 -13.99 5.26
N LYS A 357 -4.54 -15.11 5.14
CA LYS A 357 -4.53 -15.91 3.90
C LYS A 357 -5.92 -16.48 3.58
N GLU A 358 -6.56 -17.13 4.54
CA GLU A 358 -7.91 -17.69 4.38
C GLU A 358 -8.96 -16.62 4.06
N LEU A 359 -8.74 -15.36 4.47
CA LEU A 359 -9.53 -14.22 4.02
C LEU A 359 -9.18 -13.85 2.56
N LEU A 360 -7.93 -13.52 2.28
CA LEU A 360 -7.47 -13.01 0.98
C LEU A 360 -7.65 -14.02 -0.17
N ASP A 361 -7.59 -15.32 0.10
CA ASP A 361 -7.88 -16.37 -0.89
C ASP A 361 -9.32 -16.29 -1.45
N THR A 362 -10.25 -15.68 -0.70
CA THR A 362 -11.65 -15.47 -1.12
C THR A 362 -11.93 -14.07 -1.66
N LEU A 363 -10.99 -13.13 -1.52
CA LEU A 363 -11.14 -11.76 -2.00
C LEU A 363 -10.50 -11.59 -3.39
N PRO A 364 -10.90 -10.55 -4.16
CA PRO A 364 -10.19 -10.19 -5.39
C PRO A 364 -8.69 -9.96 -5.15
N ARG A 365 -7.82 -10.29 -6.13
CA ARG A 365 -6.36 -10.05 -6.02
C ARG A 365 -5.97 -8.58 -5.77
N SER A 366 -6.87 -7.63 -6.06
CA SER A 366 -6.71 -6.20 -5.75
C SER A 366 -6.90 -5.85 -4.27
N SER A 367 -7.48 -6.74 -3.47
CA SER A 367 -7.69 -6.56 -2.04
C SER A 367 -6.41 -6.85 -1.25
N SER A 368 -6.22 -6.11 -0.16
CA SER A 368 -5.08 -6.27 0.76
C SER A 368 -5.50 -6.09 2.21
N VAL A 369 -4.77 -6.73 3.13
CA VAL A 369 -4.93 -6.58 4.58
C VAL A 369 -3.72 -5.85 5.14
N ALA A 370 -3.91 -4.77 5.89
CA ALA A 370 -2.84 -4.02 6.52
C ALA A 370 -2.93 -4.06 8.05
N ILE A 371 -1.82 -4.33 8.73
CA ILE A 371 -1.72 -4.29 10.20
C ILE A 371 -0.84 -3.11 10.57
N ILE A 372 -1.42 -2.06 11.17
CA ILE A 372 -0.77 -0.74 11.31
C ILE A 372 -1.06 -0.06 12.63
N HIS A 373 -0.32 1.01 12.92
CA HIS A 373 -0.56 1.90 14.05
C HIS A 373 -1.63 2.95 13.69
N PRO A 374 -2.45 3.46 14.63
CA PRO A 374 -3.44 4.50 14.34
C PRO A 374 -2.90 5.76 13.66
N SER A 375 -1.68 6.20 14.00
CA SER A 375 -0.99 7.34 13.35
C SER A 375 -0.77 7.15 11.86
N ASP A 376 -0.71 5.90 11.42
CA ASP A 376 -0.24 5.49 10.10
C ASP A 376 -1.39 5.21 9.13
N LEU A 377 -2.64 5.28 9.59
CA LEU A 377 -3.85 4.93 8.85
C LEU A 377 -3.96 5.65 7.50
N GLN A 378 -3.63 6.94 7.47
CA GLN A 378 -3.68 7.73 6.25
C GLN A 378 -2.60 7.27 5.25
N LYS A 379 -1.37 7.06 5.71
CA LYS A 379 -0.26 6.61 4.87
C LYS A 379 -0.50 5.21 4.28
N GLU A 380 -1.03 4.28 5.08
CA GLU A 380 -1.29 2.90 4.63
C GLU A 380 -2.41 2.77 3.59
N LEU A 381 -3.44 3.61 3.68
CA LEU A 381 -4.56 3.57 2.75
C LEU A 381 -4.17 4.06 1.34
N PHE A 382 -3.07 4.82 1.22
CA PHE A 382 -2.68 5.50 -0.01
C PHE A 382 -1.26 5.19 -0.51
N THR A 383 -0.48 4.36 0.19
CA THR A 383 0.87 3.95 -0.25
C THR A 383 1.01 2.43 -0.31
N ASP A 384 1.72 1.91 -1.33
CA ASP A 384 2.15 0.50 -1.40
C ASP A 384 3.35 0.19 -0.50
N SER A 385 4.15 1.21 -0.17
CA SER A 385 5.37 1.09 0.63
C SER A 385 5.09 0.59 2.06
N GLY A 386 3.83 0.74 2.51
CA GLY A 386 3.38 0.38 3.84
C GLY A 386 3.89 1.32 4.94
N ALA A 387 3.15 1.35 6.04
CA ALA A 387 3.58 1.99 7.28
C ALA A 387 3.61 0.98 8.44
N GLY A 388 2.78 -0.05 8.38
CA GLY A 388 2.90 -1.26 9.20
C GLY A 388 3.33 -2.48 8.39
N THR A 389 2.49 -3.51 8.38
CA THR A 389 2.67 -4.72 7.55
C THR A 389 1.52 -4.83 6.55
N LEU A 390 1.83 -4.68 5.27
CA LEU A 390 0.89 -4.84 4.16
C LEU A 390 0.92 -6.29 3.65
N ILE A 391 -0.17 -7.03 3.85
CA ILE A 391 -0.32 -8.42 3.43
C ILE A 391 -1.27 -8.46 2.23
N ARG A 392 -0.82 -9.10 1.16
CA ARG A 392 -1.60 -9.32 -0.06
C ARG A 392 -1.33 -10.72 -0.58
N ARG A 393 -2.18 -11.23 -1.47
CA ARG A 393 -1.81 -12.40 -2.28
C ARG A 393 -0.51 -12.16 -3.03
N GLY A 394 -0.40 -10.96 -3.62
CA GLY A 394 0.66 -10.64 -4.56
C GLY A 394 0.45 -11.40 -5.86
N ASP A 395 1.34 -11.17 -6.82
CA ASP A 395 1.40 -11.96 -8.03
C ASP A 395 2.59 -12.90 -7.95
N LYS A 396 2.36 -14.15 -8.34
CA LYS A 396 3.43 -15.15 -8.38
C LYS A 396 4.35 -14.77 -9.54
N ILE A 397 5.64 -14.57 -9.23
CA ILE A 397 6.64 -14.35 -10.27
C ILE A 397 7.04 -15.71 -10.83
N GLN A 398 6.74 -15.91 -12.10
CA GLN A 398 7.17 -17.04 -12.89
C GLN A 398 8.59 -16.76 -13.40
N LYS A 399 9.46 -17.78 -13.35
CA LYS A 399 10.84 -17.72 -13.81
C LYS A 399 11.04 -18.79 -14.88
N VAL A 400 11.42 -18.39 -16.07
CA VAL A 400 11.62 -19.28 -17.23
C VAL A 400 12.97 -19.04 -17.90
N ALA A 401 13.57 -20.09 -18.45
CA ALA A 401 14.87 -20.06 -19.11
C ALA A 401 14.81 -20.35 -20.62
N SER A 402 13.64 -20.71 -21.15
CA SER A 402 13.40 -20.90 -22.58
C SER A 402 12.06 -20.34 -23.03
N VAL A 403 11.92 -20.05 -24.33
CA VAL A 403 10.67 -19.52 -24.91
C VAL A 403 9.53 -20.55 -24.84
N ALA A 404 9.85 -21.84 -24.81
CA ALA A 404 8.87 -22.93 -24.74
C ALA A 404 8.25 -23.11 -23.34
N GLU A 405 8.82 -22.51 -22.30
CA GLU A 405 8.30 -22.55 -20.92
C GLU A 405 7.23 -21.48 -20.65
N PHE A 406 7.02 -20.52 -21.55
CA PHE A 406 5.95 -19.53 -21.41
C PHE A 406 4.58 -20.16 -21.65
N GLU A 407 3.64 -19.93 -20.73
CA GLU A 407 2.25 -20.45 -20.83
C GLU A 407 1.50 -19.89 -22.05
N ASP A 408 1.76 -18.63 -22.43
CA ASP A 408 1.18 -17.98 -23.60
C ASP A 408 2.23 -17.13 -24.35
N LEU A 409 2.67 -17.65 -25.50
CA LEU A 409 3.61 -16.97 -26.41
C LEU A 409 3.00 -15.72 -27.08
N GLY A 410 1.67 -15.70 -27.28
CA GLY A 410 0.94 -14.54 -27.79
C GLY A 410 0.94 -13.40 -26.77
N ALA A 411 0.69 -13.71 -25.49
CA ALA A 411 0.79 -12.73 -24.40
C ALA A 411 2.22 -12.18 -24.23
N LEU A 412 3.26 -13.02 -24.40
CA LEU A 412 4.65 -12.57 -24.42
C LEU A 412 4.89 -11.56 -25.56
N LYS A 413 4.52 -11.90 -26.80
CA LYS A 413 4.70 -11.00 -27.96
C LYS A 413 3.93 -9.69 -27.79
N ALA A 414 2.65 -9.75 -27.37
CA ALA A 414 1.85 -8.57 -27.09
C ALA A 414 2.49 -7.68 -26.00
N THR A 415 3.07 -8.28 -24.97
CA THR A 415 3.78 -7.58 -23.89
C THR A 415 5.08 -6.92 -24.38
N LEU A 416 5.79 -7.55 -25.33
CA LEU A 416 7.00 -6.98 -25.93
C LEU A 416 6.71 -5.87 -26.96
N ILE A 417 5.52 -5.85 -27.57
CA ILE A 417 5.03 -4.78 -28.46
C ILE A 417 4.45 -3.60 -27.67
N ARG A 418 3.92 -3.86 -26.46
CA ARG A 418 3.28 -2.86 -25.59
C ARG A 418 4.14 -1.62 -25.38
N ASP A 419 3.49 -0.45 -25.48
CA ASP A 419 4.08 0.89 -25.34
C ASP A 419 5.21 1.21 -26.35
N ARG A 420 5.29 0.50 -27.49
CA ARG A 420 6.35 0.68 -28.51
C ARG A 420 5.75 0.84 -29.91
N GLU A 421 5.63 2.10 -30.35
CA GLU A 421 5.06 2.45 -31.65
C GLU A 421 6.08 2.25 -32.80
N GLY A 422 5.68 1.51 -33.84
CA GLY A 422 6.48 1.37 -35.06
C GLY A 422 5.82 0.46 -36.11
N LEU A 423 5.94 0.84 -37.39
CA LEU A 423 5.33 0.12 -38.53
C LEU A 423 5.90 -1.31 -38.77
N ASP A 424 6.99 -1.69 -38.10
CA ASP A 424 7.62 -3.03 -38.16
C ASP A 424 7.82 -3.63 -36.74
N ALA A 425 7.01 -3.22 -35.76
CA ALA A 425 7.18 -3.62 -34.36
C ALA A 425 6.99 -5.13 -34.15
N GLU A 426 5.94 -5.71 -34.74
CA GLU A 426 5.61 -7.14 -34.65
C GLU A 426 6.73 -8.02 -35.22
N ALA A 427 7.17 -7.79 -36.47
CA ALA A 427 8.27 -8.55 -37.07
C ALA A 427 9.62 -8.31 -36.37
N THR A 428 9.83 -7.17 -35.70
CA THR A 428 11.03 -6.95 -34.89
C THR A 428 10.98 -7.74 -33.58
N VAL A 429 9.79 -7.89 -32.98
CA VAL A 429 9.57 -8.74 -31.80
C VAL A 429 9.70 -10.22 -32.16
N ASP A 430 9.20 -10.67 -33.32
CA ASP A 430 9.43 -12.04 -33.80
C ASP A 430 10.93 -12.37 -33.91
N ARG A 431 11.71 -11.55 -34.63
CA ARG A 431 13.17 -11.69 -34.72
C ARG A 431 13.86 -11.67 -33.35
N TYR A 432 13.26 -11.04 -32.33
CA TYR A 432 13.79 -11.02 -30.97
C TYR A 432 13.44 -12.29 -30.19
N VAL A 433 12.23 -12.83 -30.35
CA VAL A 433 11.86 -14.15 -29.83
C VAL A 433 12.73 -15.25 -30.44
N ASP A 434 13.03 -15.17 -31.75
CA ASP A 434 13.98 -16.08 -32.41
C ASP A 434 15.38 -15.98 -31.77
N TYR A 435 15.87 -14.76 -31.52
CA TYR A 435 17.14 -14.54 -30.82
C TYR A 435 17.15 -15.11 -29.39
N LEU A 436 16.04 -15.05 -28.66
CA LEU A 436 15.89 -15.66 -27.33
C LEU A 436 15.88 -17.20 -27.40
N ASN A 437 15.47 -17.82 -28.52
CA ASN A 437 15.63 -19.26 -28.71
C ASN A 437 17.10 -19.67 -28.92
N GLU A 438 17.91 -18.79 -29.52
CA GLU A 438 19.32 -19.06 -29.84
C GLU A 438 20.30 -18.70 -28.70
N ASN A 439 19.89 -17.86 -27.74
CA ASN A 439 20.76 -17.29 -26.71
C ASN A 439 20.22 -17.58 -25.31
N PRO A 440 21.08 -17.93 -24.32
CA PRO A 440 20.62 -18.14 -22.96
C PRO A 440 20.07 -16.84 -22.37
N PHE A 441 18.91 -16.91 -21.74
CA PHE A 441 18.29 -15.81 -21.00
C PHE A 441 17.60 -16.35 -19.74
N THR A 442 17.16 -15.45 -18.88
CA THR A 442 16.18 -15.75 -17.83
C THR A 442 15.13 -14.66 -17.83
N ALA A 443 13.87 -15.04 -17.97
CA ALA A 443 12.74 -14.13 -17.91
C ALA A 443 11.98 -14.29 -16.60
N TYR A 444 11.52 -13.16 -16.08
CA TYR A 444 10.72 -13.01 -14.87
C TYR A 444 9.46 -12.25 -15.25
N TYR A 445 8.28 -12.83 -14.95
CA TYR A 445 7.00 -12.19 -15.23
C TYR A 445 5.94 -12.60 -14.21
N ASP A 446 4.94 -11.75 -13.98
CA ASP A 446 3.76 -12.11 -13.20
C ASP A 446 2.71 -12.84 -14.04
N ASP A 447 1.84 -13.63 -13.41
CA ASP A 447 0.73 -14.35 -14.06
C ASP A 447 -0.13 -13.47 -15.00
N ALA A 448 -0.21 -12.16 -14.76
CA ALA A 448 -1.01 -11.21 -15.54
C ALA A 448 -0.20 -10.39 -16.56
N MET A 449 1.08 -10.70 -16.77
CA MET A 449 2.01 -9.99 -17.67
C MET A 449 2.07 -8.47 -17.44
N GLN A 450 1.80 -8.00 -16.21
CA GLN A 450 1.89 -6.59 -15.84
C GLN A 450 3.34 -6.09 -15.81
N CYS A 451 4.30 -6.97 -15.57
CA CYS A 451 5.73 -6.78 -15.57
C CYS A 451 6.39 -7.96 -16.31
N LEU A 452 7.27 -7.64 -17.26
CA LEU A 452 8.15 -8.61 -17.89
C LEU A 452 9.58 -8.08 -17.82
N ALA A 453 10.48 -8.85 -17.23
CA ALA A 453 11.90 -8.60 -17.21
C ALA A 453 12.66 -9.75 -17.89
N ILE A 454 13.61 -9.43 -18.76
CA ILE A 454 14.47 -10.40 -19.46
C ILE A 454 15.92 -10.05 -19.15
N VAL A 455 16.60 -10.95 -18.44
CA VAL A 455 18.01 -10.84 -18.07
C VAL A 455 18.85 -11.76 -18.95
N MET A 456 19.88 -11.19 -19.58
CA MET A 456 20.91 -11.96 -20.26
C MET A 456 22.01 -12.28 -19.24
N PRO A 457 22.30 -13.55 -18.94
CA PRO A 457 23.38 -13.95 -18.03
C PRO A 457 24.76 -13.59 -18.60
N PRO A 458 25.82 -13.61 -17.78
CA PRO A 458 27.18 -13.42 -18.26
C PRO A 458 27.55 -14.45 -19.35
N SER A 459 28.21 -13.98 -20.41
CA SER A 459 28.71 -14.80 -21.52
C SER A 459 30.23 -14.63 -21.67
N LYS A 460 30.84 -15.30 -22.65
CA LYS A 460 32.27 -15.14 -22.96
C LYS A 460 32.63 -13.68 -23.31
N ASP A 461 31.70 -12.96 -23.93
CA ASP A 461 31.87 -11.58 -24.39
C ASP A 461 31.35 -10.56 -23.35
N ARG A 462 30.39 -10.94 -22.50
CA ARG A 462 29.79 -10.09 -21.46
C ARG A 462 30.06 -10.64 -20.07
N ARG A 463 30.99 -10.03 -19.33
CA ARG A 463 31.41 -10.47 -17.98
C ARG A 463 30.40 -10.24 -16.86
N MET A 464 29.33 -9.48 -17.11
CA MET A 464 28.31 -9.13 -16.14
C MET A 464 26.91 -9.39 -16.74
N ALA A 465 25.94 -9.74 -15.90
CA ALA A 465 24.56 -9.91 -16.34
C ALA A 465 23.95 -8.56 -16.78
N THR A 466 23.07 -8.60 -17.78
CA THR A 466 22.47 -7.38 -18.35
C THR A 466 20.96 -7.52 -18.46
N LEU A 467 20.20 -6.57 -17.91
CA LEU A 467 18.75 -6.50 -18.07
C LEU A 467 18.46 -5.96 -19.47
N ALA A 468 18.12 -6.87 -20.39
CA ALA A 468 17.92 -6.59 -21.80
C ALA A 468 16.55 -5.97 -22.11
N THR A 469 15.54 -6.27 -21.29
CA THR A 469 14.20 -5.69 -21.39
C THR A 469 13.56 -5.65 -20.00
N LEU A 470 12.91 -4.53 -19.69
CA LEU A 470 11.97 -4.39 -18.59
C LEU A 470 10.74 -3.66 -19.15
N THR A 471 9.56 -4.26 -19.04
CA THR A 471 8.32 -3.70 -19.59
C THR A 471 7.20 -3.85 -18.57
N ILE A 472 6.82 -2.73 -17.96
CA ILE A 472 5.87 -2.68 -16.85
C ILE A 472 4.68 -1.80 -17.24
N THR A 473 3.46 -2.31 -17.10
CA THR A 473 2.22 -1.56 -17.32
C THR A 473 2.08 -0.43 -16.30
N LYS A 474 1.28 0.60 -16.63
CA LYS A 474 0.85 1.62 -15.65
C LYS A 474 0.21 1.00 -14.39
N SER A 475 -0.47 -0.14 -14.49
CA SER A 475 -0.99 -0.82 -13.30
C SER A 475 0.11 -1.53 -12.49
N GLY A 476 1.07 -2.18 -13.15
CA GLY A 476 2.23 -2.83 -12.53
C GLY A 476 3.21 -1.85 -11.87
N TRP A 477 3.30 -0.62 -12.36
CA TRP A 477 4.00 0.49 -11.69
C TRP A 477 3.22 1.06 -10.50
N LEU A 478 1.90 0.92 -10.49
CA LEU A 478 1.01 1.29 -9.39
C LEU A 478 0.69 0.10 -8.46
N THR A 479 1.45 -0.99 -8.54
CA THR A 479 1.45 -2.11 -7.60
C THR A 479 2.88 -2.49 -7.26
N ASN A 480 3.11 -3.19 -6.16
CA ASN A 480 4.44 -3.65 -5.76
C ASN A 480 4.93 -4.86 -6.59
N VAL A 481 4.59 -4.96 -7.89
CA VAL A 481 5.03 -6.06 -8.79
C VAL A 481 6.44 -5.82 -9.32
N ALA A 482 6.76 -4.58 -9.73
CA ALA A 482 8.10 -4.20 -10.16
C ALA A 482 9.17 -4.48 -9.08
N GLU A 483 8.81 -4.26 -7.81
CA GLU A 483 9.65 -4.56 -6.64
C GLU A 483 9.89 -6.05 -6.47
N ASN A 484 8.83 -6.87 -6.51
CA ASN A 484 8.93 -8.33 -6.41
C ASN A 484 9.85 -8.90 -7.50
N VAL A 485 9.62 -8.52 -8.77
CA VAL A 485 10.44 -8.97 -9.91
C VAL A 485 11.90 -8.55 -9.75
N PHE A 486 12.17 -7.31 -9.33
CA PHE A 486 13.54 -6.84 -9.14
C PHE A 486 14.24 -7.50 -7.94
N ALA A 487 13.50 -7.87 -6.89
CA ALA A 487 14.03 -8.63 -5.75
C ALA A 487 14.48 -10.04 -6.17
N ASP A 488 13.68 -10.75 -6.98
CA ASP A 488 14.05 -12.07 -7.51
C ASP A 488 15.25 -11.98 -8.48
N ILE A 489 15.28 -10.97 -9.36
CA ILE A 489 16.45 -10.69 -10.21
C ILE A 489 17.70 -10.45 -9.35
N LYS A 490 17.60 -9.67 -8.28
CA LYS A 490 18.75 -9.35 -7.40
C LYS A 490 19.24 -10.55 -6.59
N LYS A 491 18.36 -11.51 -6.31
CA LYS A 491 18.68 -12.79 -5.66
C LYS A 491 19.42 -13.75 -6.60
N ASP A 492 19.02 -13.82 -7.86
CA ASP A 492 19.65 -14.68 -8.88
C ASP A 492 20.92 -14.06 -9.49
N TYR A 493 20.94 -12.73 -9.65
CA TYR A 493 22.02 -11.96 -10.25
C TYR A 493 22.51 -10.89 -9.27
N PRO A 494 23.51 -11.20 -8.41
CA PRO A 494 24.09 -10.25 -7.47
C PRO A 494 24.81 -9.07 -8.12
N GLN A 495 25.21 -9.20 -9.39
CA GLN A 495 25.76 -8.13 -10.23
C GLN A 495 24.92 -7.98 -11.50
N LEU A 496 24.47 -6.77 -11.79
CA LEU A 496 23.61 -6.46 -12.94
C LEU A 496 23.86 -5.04 -13.43
N ALA A 497 23.81 -4.83 -14.75
CA ALA A 497 23.71 -3.51 -15.36
C ALA A 497 22.53 -3.40 -16.33
N TRP A 498 21.98 -2.19 -16.49
CA TRP A 498 20.85 -1.91 -17.36
C TRP A 498 20.85 -0.46 -17.84
N THR A 499 20.10 -0.16 -18.92
CA THR A 499 19.99 1.20 -19.46
C THR A 499 18.55 1.68 -19.56
N VAL A 500 18.33 2.93 -19.14
CA VAL A 500 17.02 3.61 -19.13
C VAL A 500 17.15 4.91 -19.93
N SER A 501 16.04 5.43 -20.46
CA SER A 501 16.03 6.77 -21.06
C SER A 501 16.10 7.84 -19.96
N GLU A 502 16.81 8.94 -20.19
CA GLU A 502 16.76 10.11 -19.27
C GLU A 502 15.35 10.72 -19.18
N SER A 503 14.47 10.42 -20.15
CA SER A 503 13.08 10.88 -20.21
C SER A 503 12.06 9.90 -19.60
N ASP A 504 12.49 8.85 -18.89
CA ASP A 504 11.58 7.87 -18.28
C ASP A 504 10.84 8.45 -17.07
N GLU A 505 9.52 8.26 -16.99
CA GLU A 505 8.68 8.78 -15.89
C GLU A 505 9.05 8.19 -14.52
N ASN A 506 9.68 7.01 -14.50
CA ASN A 506 10.02 6.25 -13.30
C ASN A 506 11.52 6.30 -12.96
N LEU A 507 12.28 7.24 -13.53
CA LEU A 507 13.75 7.30 -13.40
C LEU A 507 14.22 7.29 -11.92
N THR A 508 13.49 7.96 -11.02
CA THR A 508 13.75 7.95 -9.56
C THR A 508 13.79 6.55 -8.96
N TRP A 509 12.91 5.65 -9.41
CA TRP A 509 12.86 4.27 -8.94
C TRP A 509 14.15 3.52 -9.28
N PHE A 510 14.68 3.70 -10.50
CA PHE A 510 15.93 3.08 -10.91
C PHE A 510 17.13 3.60 -10.11
N PHE A 511 17.16 4.90 -9.77
CA PHE A 511 18.17 5.46 -8.84
C PHE A 511 18.12 4.84 -7.44
N GLU A 512 16.95 4.39 -6.97
CA GLU A 512 16.81 3.71 -5.67
C GLU A 512 17.27 2.25 -5.68
N LYS A 513 17.28 1.59 -6.85
CA LYS A 513 17.71 0.19 -6.98
C LYS A 513 19.19 -0.01 -7.32
N ALA A 514 19.81 1.02 -7.89
CA ALA A 514 21.21 1.01 -8.28
C ALA A 514 22.16 1.39 -7.14
N ASP A 515 23.38 0.85 -7.16
CA ASP A 515 24.49 1.34 -6.34
C ASP A 515 25.21 2.52 -7.00
N GLY A 516 25.13 2.64 -8.34
CA GLY A 516 25.68 3.74 -9.12
C GLY A 516 25.02 3.93 -10.50
N SER A 517 25.29 5.08 -11.12
CA SER A 517 24.68 5.49 -12.39
C SER A 517 25.59 6.40 -13.22
N PHE A 518 25.54 6.28 -14.55
CA PHE A 518 26.23 7.15 -15.51
C PHE A 518 25.28 7.63 -16.60
N SER A 519 25.22 8.94 -16.85
CA SER A 519 24.36 9.52 -17.89
C SER A 519 25.17 9.91 -19.12
N LYS A 520 24.64 9.60 -20.32
CA LYS A 520 25.21 10.03 -21.59
C LYS A 520 24.15 10.05 -22.71
N ASN A 521 24.09 11.16 -23.44
CA ASN A 521 23.29 11.32 -24.66
C ASN A 521 21.79 10.96 -24.51
N GLY A 522 21.14 11.37 -23.41
CA GLY A 522 19.70 11.09 -23.20
C GLY A 522 19.44 9.68 -22.67
N SER A 523 20.44 9.03 -22.07
CA SER A 523 20.38 7.65 -21.57
C SER A 523 21.17 7.53 -20.28
N VAL A 524 20.67 6.73 -19.33
CA VAL A 524 21.33 6.45 -18.06
C VAL A 524 21.67 4.96 -17.98
N LEU A 525 22.94 4.64 -17.80
CA LEU A 525 23.43 3.34 -17.36
C LEU A 525 23.30 3.26 -15.84
N PHE A 526 22.69 2.18 -15.35
CA PHE A 526 22.58 1.86 -13.93
C PHE A 526 23.25 0.50 -13.66
N TYR A 527 23.76 0.33 -12.45
CA TYR A 527 24.34 -0.94 -12.00
C TYR A 527 24.24 -1.13 -10.48
N TYR A 528 24.34 -2.39 -10.04
CA TYR A 528 24.55 -2.74 -8.64
C TYR A 528 25.51 -3.94 -8.50
N GLY A 529 26.07 -4.12 -7.30
CA GLY A 529 26.87 -5.29 -6.91
C GLY A 529 28.34 -5.31 -7.36
N CYS A 530 28.80 -4.27 -8.06
CA CYS A 530 30.19 -4.10 -8.48
C CYS A 530 30.69 -2.68 -8.15
N ASP A 531 31.99 -2.54 -7.91
CA ASP A 531 32.66 -1.24 -7.84
C ASP A 531 33.04 -0.79 -9.27
N PHE A 532 33.22 0.52 -9.48
CA PHE A 532 33.64 1.09 -10.77
C PHE A 532 34.97 0.51 -11.28
N LYS A 533 35.84 0.06 -10.36
CA LYS A 533 37.13 -0.58 -10.65
C LYS A 533 37.05 -2.08 -10.93
N ASP A 534 35.86 -2.68 -10.89
CA ASP A 534 35.67 -4.10 -11.17
C ASP A 534 35.94 -4.39 -12.67
N ALA A 535 36.78 -5.39 -12.93
CA ALA A 535 37.14 -5.83 -14.29
C ALA A 535 35.98 -6.49 -15.05
N ALA A 536 34.85 -6.72 -14.39
CA ALA A 536 33.57 -7.06 -15.02
C ALA A 536 32.78 -5.81 -15.48
N PHE A 537 32.94 -4.66 -14.82
CA PHE A 537 32.18 -3.44 -15.09
C PHE A 537 32.81 -2.57 -16.20
N THR A 538 34.14 -2.43 -16.23
CA THR A 538 34.83 -1.54 -17.17
C THR A 538 34.41 -1.74 -18.64
N PRO A 539 34.33 -2.98 -19.19
CA PRO A 539 33.91 -3.19 -20.58
C PRO A 539 32.48 -2.70 -20.86
N VAL A 540 31.58 -2.86 -19.88
CA VAL A 540 30.16 -2.46 -19.99
C VAL A 540 30.02 -0.93 -19.94
N TYR A 541 30.84 -0.27 -19.12
CA TYR A 541 30.95 1.19 -19.13
C TYR A 541 31.51 1.72 -20.45
N ASP A 542 32.58 1.12 -20.97
CA ASP A 542 33.17 1.54 -22.25
C ASP A 542 32.17 1.36 -23.41
N GLU A 543 31.44 0.24 -23.45
CA GLU A 543 30.39 -0.02 -24.44
C GLU A 543 29.25 1.01 -24.34
N PHE A 544 28.83 1.38 -23.12
CA PHE A 544 27.87 2.47 -22.89
C PHE A 544 28.40 3.83 -23.35
N ILE A 545 29.67 4.14 -23.11
CA ILE A 545 30.27 5.39 -23.55
C ILE A 545 30.33 5.47 -25.08
N HIS A 546 30.55 4.37 -25.79
CA HIS A 546 30.58 4.36 -27.27
C HIS A 546 29.20 4.31 -27.92
N HIS A 547 28.25 3.56 -27.36
CA HIS A 547 26.98 3.24 -28.00
C HIS A 547 25.73 3.76 -27.26
N GLY A 548 25.89 4.33 -26.06
CA GLY A 548 24.78 4.74 -25.20
C GLY A 548 23.84 3.56 -24.93
N ARG A 549 22.53 3.81 -25.04
CA ARG A 549 21.49 2.76 -24.90
C ARG A 549 21.61 1.60 -25.90
N ALA A 550 22.33 1.80 -27.01
CA ALA A 550 22.59 0.77 -28.01
C ALA A 550 23.74 -0.19 -27.65
N MET A 551 24.40 -0.02 -26.50
CA MET A 551 25.48 -0.90 -26.01
C MET A 551 25.15 -2.38 -26.12
N LEU A 552 23.96 -2.79 -25.67
CA LEU A 552 23.52 -4.19 -25.67
C LEU A 552 23.21 -4.75 -27.08
N GLY A 553 23.42 -3.98 -28.15
CA GLY A 553 23.37 -4.41 -29.54
C GLY A 553 22.06 -5.11 -29.91
N ASP A 554 22.18 -6.34 -30.41
CA ASP A 554 21.04 -7.20 -30.75
C ASP A 554 20.37 -7.86 -29.54
N SER A 555 20.94 -7.80 -28.34
CA SER A 555 20.28 -8.34 -27.15
C SER A 555 19.28 -7.38 -26.50
N ASN A 556 19.32 -6.07 -26.83
CA ASN A 556 18.32 -5.10 -26.40
C ASN A 556 17.26 -4.88 -27.51
N LEU A 557 16.03 -5.31 -27.25
CA LEU A 557 14.89 -5.17 -28.15
C LEU A 557 14.60 -3.71 -28.54
N GLU A 558 14.78 -2.75 -27.62
CA GLU A 558 14.51 -1.35 -27.92
C GLU A 558 15.56 -0.75 -28.88
N SER A 559 16.78 -1.27 -28.82
CA SER A 559 17.85 -0.96 -29.78
C SER A 559 17.60 -1.59 -31.16
N ARG A 560 16.86 -2.72 -31.24
CA ARG A 560 16.36 -3.27 -32.51
C ARG A 560 15.23 -2.41 -33.08
N LEU A 561 14.23 -2.09 -32.27
CA LEU A 561 13.06 -1.30 -32.69
C LEU A 561 13.47 0.10 -33.17
N ARG A 562 14.41 0.76 -32.49
CA ARG A 562 14.93 2.05 -32.94
C ARG A 562 15.68 1.95 -34.29
N ARG A 563 16.43 0.86 -34.53
CA ARG A 563 17.06 0.59 -35.83
C ARG A 563 16.03 0.31 -36.93
N ALA A 564 15.02 -0.50 -36.65
CA ALA A 564 13.92 -0.77 -37.58
C ALA A 564 13.14 0.51 -37.95
N ALA A 565 12.82 1.36 -36.96
CA ALA A 565 12.16 2.64 -37.17
C ALA A 565 13.02 3.62 -37.99
N MET A 566 14.34 3.69 -37.76
CA MET A 566 15.25 4.49 -38.59
C MET A 566 15.32 3.97 -40.03
N ALA A 567 15.44 2.65 -40.23
CA ALA A 567 15.45 2.04 -41.55
C ALA A 567 14.12 2.26 -42.32
N ALA A 568 12.98 2.18 -41.63
CA ALA A 568 11.67 2.48 -42.20
C ALA A 568 11.50 3.97 -42.56
N SER A 569 12.01 4.88 -41.73
CA SER A 569 12.02 6.32 -42.01
C SER A 569 12.91 6.65 -43.22
N GLU A 570 14.07 6.00 -43.35
CA GLU A 570 14.93 6.12 -44.53
C GLU A 570 14.28 5.55 -45.79
N SER A 571 13.62 4.38 -45.72
CA SER A 571 12.95 3.79 -46.89
C SER A 571 11.76 4.64 -47.35
N LEU A 572 10.98 5.21 -46.43
CA LEU A 572 9.94 6.20 -46.71
C LEU A 572 10.50 7.47 -47.37
N ARG A 573 11.60 8.03 -46.84
CA ARG A 573 12.28 9.19 -47.43
C ARG A 573 12.80 8.89 -48.85
N ARG A 574 13.43 7.73 -49.07
CA ARG A 574 13.89 7.29 -50.41
C ARG A 574 12.72 7.09 -51.37
N THR A 575 11.58 6.59 -50.89
CA THR A 575 10.37 6.39 -51.70
C THR A 575 9.73 7.73 -52.10
N HIS A 576 9.63 8.68 -51.16
CA HIS A 576 9.17 10.05 -51.46
C HIS A 576 10.10 10.78 -52.45
N ALA A 577 11.42 10.68 -52.27
CA ALA A 577 12.39 11.25 -53.20
C ALA A 577 12.27 10.63 -54.61
N ALA A 578 12.07 9.30 -54.70
CA ALA A 578 11.85 8.61 -55.97
C ALA A 578 10.53 9.00 -56.65
N GLN A 579 9.46 9.25 -55.88
CA GLN A 579 8.19 9.76 -56.41
C GLN A 579 8.32 11.20 -56.92
N GLN A 580 8.99 12.09 -56.18
CA GLN A 580 9.27 13.46 -56.63
C GLN A 580 10.13 13.49 -57.90
N ALA A 581 11.17 12.64 -57.98
CA ALA A 581 11.99 12.49 -59.19
C ALA A 581 11.17 12.00 -60.40
N ARG A 582 10.25 11.05 -60.20
CA ARG A 582 9.33 10.59 -61.26
C ARG A 582 8.35 11.69 -61.70
N GLY A 583 7.88 12.53 -60.79
CA GLY A 583 7.03 13.69 -61.11
C GLY A 583 7.74 14.75 -61.97
N TYR A 584 9.01 15.03 -61.69
CA TYR A 584 9.83 15.90 -62.54
C TYR A 584 10.12 15.26 -63.92
N ALA A 585 10.31 13.95 -63.99
CA ALA A 585 10.54 13.22 -65.24
C ALA A 585 9.29 13.20 -66.16
N THR A 586 8.07 13.19 -65.61
CA THR A 586 6.85 13.29 -66.42
C THR A 586 6.55 14.71 -66.89
N LEU A 587 6.75 15.72 -66.04
CA LEU A 587 6.60 17.15 -66.43
C LEU A 587 7.58 17.56 -67.55
N SER A 588 8.85 17.16 -67.43
CA SER A 588 9.87 17.47 -68.45
C SER A 588 9.65 16.74 -69.79
N ARG A 589 8.91 15.62 -69.81
CA ARG A 589 8.55 14.90 -71.05
C ARG A 589 7.35 15.51 -71.78
N ALA A 590 6.41 16.13 -71.05
CA ALA A 590 5.30 16.89 -71.65
C ALA A 590 5.79 18.17 -72.38
N ALA A 591 6.86 18.80 -71.89
CA ALA A 591 7.39 20.05 -72.43
C ALA A 591 8.18 19.94 -73.76
N ARG A 592 8.43 18.73 -74.28
CA ARG A 592 9.16 18.51 -75.55
C ARG A 592 8.27 18.12 -76.75
N GLY A 593 6.96 18.35 -76.63
CA GLY A 593 5.94 17.87 -77.57
C GLY A 593 5.36 18.89 -78.56
N VAL A 594 5.97 20.06 -78.77
CA VAL A 594 5.49 21.06 -79.74
C VAL A 594 6.66 21.64 -80.53
N GLY A 595 6.84 21.19 -81.78
CA GLY A 595 7.68 21.85 -82.77
C GLY A 595 6.86 22.85 -83.60
N PRO A 596 7.47 23.94 -84.11
CA PRO A 596 6.74 24.97 -84.84
C PRO A 596 6.29 24.49 -86.24
N ARG A 597 5.13 24.99 -86.66
CA ARG A 597 4.72 25.11 -88.07
C ARG A 597 4.95 26.55 -88.53
#